data_AF-A0A355FDC3-F1
#
_entry.id   AF-A0A355FDC3-F1
#
_cell.length_a   1.000
_cell.length_b   1.000
_cell.length_c   1.000
_cell.angle_alpha   90.00
_cell.angle_beta   90.00
_cell.angle_gamma   90.00
#
_symmetry.space_group_name_H-M   'P 1'
#
loop_
_entity.id
_entity.type
_entity.pdbx_description
1 polymer ?
#
loop_
_entity_poly.entity_id
_entity_poly.type
_entity_poly.pdbx_seq_one_letter_code
_entity_poly.pdbx_strand_id
1 'polypeptide(L)'
;MAGHFGFSYVGLMYLLMLFIPNVFWAAHQPAGYERIKDKEKKIPVLLERAGQVGVTACALVFTDFNLAPFSAWSVWLIVSFGCMLLYEVCWIRYFTGKHTLKDFYGPFLGIPLPLAVLPVAAFLLLGVYGKVGWMMLFAV
;
A
#
# COMPACT_ATOMS: atom_id res chain seq x y z
N MET A 1 -16.84 14.90 -6.54
CA MET A 1 -15.55 14.51 -5.92
C MET A 1 -14.69 13.76 -6.94
N ALA A 2 -14.37 14.42 -8.06
CA ALA A 2 -13.60 13.82 -9.16
C ALA A 2 -12.08 14.02 -9.00
N GLY A 3 -11.64 14.83 -8.02
CA GLY A 3 -10.25 15.22 -7.83
C GLY A 3 -9.79 16.28 -8.84
N HIS A 4 -8.80 17.08 -8.47
CA HIS A 4 -8.11 18.03 -9.31
C HIS A 4 -6.92 17.34 -9.96
N PHE A 5 -6.90 17.35 -11.30
CA PHE A 5 -5.80 16.78 -12.07
C PHE A 5 -4.51 17.57 -11.85
N GLY A 6 -3.44 16.86 -11.51
CA GLY A 6 -2.08 17.37 -11.42
C GLY A 6 -1.14 16.32 -10.84
N PHE A 7 0.01 16.74 -10.31
CA PHE A 7 0.99 15.80 -9.76
C PHE A 7 0.96 15.76 -8.23
N SER A 8 0.80 14.56 -7.64
CA SER A 8 0.98 14.38 -6.21
C SER A 8 2.36 13.83 -5.85
N TYR A 9 3.12 14.64 -5.11
CA TYR A 9 4.37 14.19 -4.52
C TYR A 9 4.14 13.28 -3.30
N VAL A 10 3.05 13.48 -2.56
CA VAL A 10 2.66 12.60 -1.43
C VAL A 10 2.28 11.22 -1.94
N GLY A 11 1.47 11.15 -3.00
CA GLY A 11 1.11 9.89 -3.64
C GLY A 11 2.34 9.17 -4.21
N LEU A 12 3.26 9.90 -4.85
CA LEU A 12 4.54 9.32 -5.30
C LEU A 12 5.34 8.74 -4.12
N MET A 13 5.46 9.47 -3.01
CA MET A 13 6.16 8.99 -1.81
C MET A 13 5.56 7.68 -1.28
N TYR A 14 4.23 7.59 -1.21
CA TYR A 14 3.53 6.37 -0.78
C TYR A 14 3.79 5.20 -1.73
N LEU A 15 3.79 5.44 -3.04
CA LEU A 15 4.12 4.42 -4.02
C LEU A 15 5.57 3.94 -3.86
N LEU A 16 6.51 4.85 -3.60
CA LEU A 16 7.90 4.46 -3.33
C LEU A 16 8.00 3.60 -2.07
N MET A 17 7.38 4.03 -0.97
CA MET A 17 7.32 3.25 0.27
C MET A 17 6.70 1.87 0.06
N LEU A 18 5.70 1.73 -0.82
CA LEU A 18 5.09 0.46 -1.18
C LEU A 18 5.99 -0.41 -2.09
N PHE A 19 6.53 0.16 -3.16
CA PHE A 19 7.24 -0.60 -4.18
C PHE A 19 8.65 -0.99 -3.76
N ILE A 20 9.38 -0.14 -3.05
CA ILE A 20 10.76 -0.42 -2.62
C ILE A 20 10.86 -1.77 -1.89
N PRO A 21 10.16 -1.99 -0.75
CA PRO A 21 10.27 -3.25 -0.03
C PRO A 21 9.66 -4.44 -0.80
N ASN A 22 8.58 -4.22 -1.55
CA ASN A 22 7.97 -5.26 -2.40
C ASN A 22 8.95 -5.75 -3.50
N VAL A 23 9.74 -4.86 -4.10
CA VAL A 23 10.76 -5.21 -5.09
C VAL A 23 11.92 -5.95 -4.44
N PHE A 24 12.39 -5.50 -3.27
CA PHE A 24 13.42 -6.22 -2.50
C PHE A 24 12.97 -7.63 -2.14
N TRP A 25 11.70 -7.81 -1.77
CA TRP A 25 11.12 -9.12 -1.49
C TRP A 25 11.00 -9.99 -2.73
N ALA A 26 10.53 -9.43 -3.85
CA ALA A 26 10.42 -10.13 -5.13
C ALA A 26 11.80 -10.65 -5.59
N ALA A 27 12.88 -9.92 -5.31
CA ALA A 27 14.25 -10.34 -5.60
C ALA A 27 14.80 -11.43 -4.67
N HIS A 28 14.25 -11.57 -3.44
CA HIS A 28 14.73 -12.50 -2.41
C HIS A 28 13.70 -13.57 -2.04
N GLN A 29 12.77 -13.92 -2.95
CA GLN A 29 11.73 -14.89 -2.65
C GLN A 29 12.33 -16.27 -2.30
N PRO A 30 11.87 -16.94 -1.23
CA PRO A 30 12.34 -18.26 -0.87
C PRO A 30 12.00 -19.28 -1.98
N ALA A 31 12.98 -20.12 -2.33
CA ALA A 31 12.83 -21.15 -3.36
C ALA A 31 11.64 -22.09 -3.05
N GLY A 32 10.66 -22.16 -3.96
CA GLY A 32 9.46 -23.00 -3.83
C GLY A 32 8.12 -22.25 -3.96
N TYR A 33 8.10 -20.92 -3.92
CA TYR A 33 6.88 -20.11 -4.13
C TYR A 33 6.31 -20.23 -5.56
N GLU A 34 7.14 -20.64 -6.53
CA GLU A 34 6.73 -20.85 -7.93
C GLU A 34 5.70 -21.96 -8.10
N ARG A 35 5.66 -22.97 -7.20
CA ARG A 35 4.70 -24.09 -7.30
C ARG A 35 3.26 -23.73 -6.93
N ILE A 36 3.01 -22.54 -6.38
CA ILE A 36 1.65 -22.09 -5.99
C ILE A 36 0.99 -21.26 -7.11
N LYS A 37 1.77 -20.61 -7.98
CA LYS A 37 1.27 -19.76 -9.08
C LYS A 37 0.48 -20.53 -10.16
N ASP A 38 0.75 -21.81 -10.34
CA ASP A 38 0.12 -22.62 -11.39
C ASP A 38 -1.36 -22.97 -11.15
N LYS A 39 -1.91 -22.67 -9.95
CA LYS A 39 -3.31 -23.00 -9.59
C LYS A 39 -4.26 -21.80 -9.45
N GLU A 40 -3.81 -20.57 -9.68
CA GLU A 40 -4.67 -19.39 -9.53
C GLU A 40 -5.52 -19.10 -10.77
N LYS A 41 -6.80 -18.78 -10.52
CA LYS A 41 -7.76 -18.44 -11.59
C LYS A 41 -7.37 -17.08 -12.20
N LYS A 42 -7.32 -16.99 -13.53
CA LYS A 42 -6.83 -15.82 -14.27
C LYS A 42 -7.63 -14.52 -14.05
N ILE A 43 -8.90 -14.62 -13.66
CA ILE A 43 -9.82 -13.48 -13.52
C ILE A 43 -9.51 -12.63 -12.26
N PRO A 44 -9.42 -13.19 -11.03
CA PRO A 44 -9.08 -12.40 -9.84
C PRO A 44 -7.70 -11.73 -9.96
N VAL A 45 -6.71 -12.40 -10.54
CA VAL A 45 -5.38 -11.82 -10.78
C VAL A 45 -5.43 -10.60 -11.71
N LEU A 46 -6.32 -10.60 -12.71
CA LEU A 46 -6.50 -9.46 -13.61
C LEU A 46 -7.13 -8.28 -12.86
N LEU A 47 -8.10 -8.54 -11.98
CA LEU A 47 -8.74 -7.52 -11.16
C LEU A 47 -7.75 -6.88 -10.17
N GLU A 48 -6.91 -7.69 -9.51
CA GLU A 48 -5.85 -7.19 -8.63
C GLU A 48 -4.86 -6.30 -9.38
N ARG A 49 -4.44 -6.69 -10.59
CA ARG A 49 -3.57 -5.87 -11.44
C ARG A 49 -4.25 -4.58 -11.88
N ALA A 50 -5.54 -4.63 -12.22
CA ALA A 50 -6.30 -3.45 -12.58
C ALA A 50 -6.41 -2.47 -11.39
N GLY A 51 -6.65 -2.99 -10.18
CA GLY A 51 -6.63 -2.21 -8.93
C GLY A 51 -5.26 -1.57 -8.68
N GLN A 52 -4.17 -2.33 -8.81
CA GLN A 52 -2.81 -1.80 -8.64
C GLN A 52 -2.49 -0.67 -9.61
N VAL A 53 -2.83 -0.83 -10.89
CA VAL A 53 -2.64 0.21 -11.91
C VAL A 53 -3.53 1.42 -11.60
N GLY A 54 -4.78 1.18 -11.18
CA GLY A 54 -5.73 2.22 -10.80
C GLY A 54 -5.27 3.05 -9.60
N VAL A 55 -4.81 2.40 -8.52
CA VAL A 55 -4.25 3.07 -7.33
C VAL A 55 -3.01 3.87 -7.70
N THR A 56 -2.09 3.29 -8.48
CA THR A 56 -0.85 3.96 -8.90
C THR A 56 -1.16 5.20 -9.74
N ALA A 57 -2.09 5.08 -10.69
CA ALA A 57 -2.52 6.20 -11.52
C ALA A 57 -3.21 7.28 -10.67
N CYS A 58 -4.18 6.90 -9.82
CA CYS A 58 -4.88 7.86 -8.97
C CYS A 58 -3.94 8.56 -8.00
N ALA A 59 -3.02 7.83 -7.36
CA ALA A 59 -2.04 8.38 -6.44
C ALA A 59 -1.20 9.50 -7.08
N LEU A 60 -0.86 9.39 -8.37
CA LEU A 60 -0.03 10.38 -9.05
C LEU A 60 -0.83 11.54 -9.66
N VAL A 61 -2.05 11.26 -10.13
CA VAL A 61 -2.84 12.17 -10.98
C VAL A 61 -3.65 13.21 -10.19
N PHE A 62 -3.84 13.04 -8.87
CA PHE A 62 -4.64 13.98 -8.07
C PHE A 62 -3.81 14.81 -7.11
N THR A 63 -3.79 16.13 -7.30
CA THR A 63 -3.08 17.05 -6.40
C THR A 63 -3.73 17.18 -5.02
N ASP A 64 -4.98 16.74 -4.85
CA ASP A 64 -5.71 16.82 -3.58
C ASP A 64 -5.05 16.04 -2.44
N PHE A 65 -4.11 15.14 -2.75
CA PHE A 65 -3.31 14.42 -1.76
C PHE A 65 -2.12 15.24 -1.23
N ASN A 66 -1.79 16.37 -1.86
CA ASN A 66 -0.69 17.21 -1.41
C ASN A 66 -1.01 17.88 -0.06
N LEU A 67 0.03 18.36 0.61
CA LEU A 67 -0.11 19.07 1.89
C LEU A 67 -0.93 20.34 1.68
N ALA A 68 -2.14 20.32 2.22
CA ALA A 68 -3.00 21.49 2.36
C ALA A 68 -2.67 22.20 3.69
N PRO A 69 -3.06 23.48 3.85
CA PRO A 69 -2.93 24.16 5.13
C PRO A 69 -3.57 23.34 6.25
N PHE A 70 -2.88 23.29 7.39
CA PHE A 70 -3.21 22.39 8.50
C PHE A 70 -4.65 22.62 8.98
N SER A 71 -5.45 21.55 8.93
CA SER A 71 -6.85 21.53 9.32
C SER A 71 -7.13 20.30 10.17
N ALA A 72 -8.24 20.27 10.90
CA ALA A 72 -8.71 19.05 11.58
C ALA A 72 -8.82 17.85 10.62
N TRP A 73 -9.04 18.10 9.32
CA TRP A 73 -9.06 17.06 8.28
C TRP A 73 -7.68 16.45 7.97
N SER A 74 -6.59 17.16 8.28
CA SER A 74 -5.21 16.68 8.09
C SER A 74 -4.87 15.49 9.00
N VAL A 75 -5.68 15.22 10.03
CA VAL A 75 -5.57 14.00 10.87
C VAL A 75 -5.64 12.73 10.02
N TRP A 76 -6.47 12.69 8.97
CA TRP A 76 -6.57 11.54 8.07
C TRP A 76 -5.25 11.25 7.34
N LEU A 77 -4.55 12.30 6.93
CA LEU A 77 -3.21 12.18 6.33
C LEU A 77 -2.19 11.66 7.35
N ILE A 78 -2.24 12.15 8.59
CA ILE A 78 -1.33 11.70 9.67
C ILE A 78 -1.55 10.22 9.97
N VAL A 79 -2.80 9.78 10.11
CA VAL A 79 -3.13 8.37 10.37
C VAL A 79 -2.71 7.49 9.19
N SER A 80 -3.00 7.93 7.96
CA SER A 80 -2.56 7.27 6.73
C SER A 80 -1.04 7.10 6.67
N PHE A 81 -0.29 8.14 7.02
CA PHE A 81 1.17 8.11 7.03
C PHE A 81 1.70 7.17 8.13
N GLY A 82 1.06 7.17 9.30
CA GLY A 82 1.34 6.20 10.37
C GLY A 82 1.18 4.75 9.90
N CYS A 83 0.16 4.44 9.10
CA CYS A 83 -0.01 3.10 8.51
C CYS A 83 1.14 2.73 7.56
N MET A 84 1.61 3.66 6.72
CA MET A 84 2.76 3.42 5.84
C MET A 84 4.07 3.23 6.61
N LEU A 85 4.28 4.00 7.68
CA LEU A 85 5.46 3.81 8.55
C LEU A 85 5.43 2.45 9.24
N LEU A 86 4.28 2.03 9.77
CA LEU A 86 4.13 0.69 10.35
C LEU A 86 4.43 -0.39 9.32
N TYR A 87 3.96 -0.22 8.08
CA TYR A 87 4.26 -1.11 6.98
C TYR A 87 5.78 -1.22 6.72
N GLU A 88 6.50 -0.10 6.65
CA GLU A 88 7.96 -0.11 6.48
C GLU A 88 8.69 -0.75 7.67
N VAL A 89 8.27 -0.47 8.90
CA VAL A 89 8.85 -1.11 10.11
C VAL A 89 8.63 -2.63 10.07
N CYS A 90 7.46 -3.10 9.65
CA CYS A 90 7.20 -4.52 9.49
C CYS A 90 8.12 -5.15 8.42
N TRP A 91 8.40 -4.43 7.34
CA TRP A 91 9.38 -4.87 6.33
C TRP A 91 10.81 -4.93 6.85
N ILE A 92 11.26 -3.89 7.56
CA ILE A 92 12.60 -3.88 8.18
C ILE A 92 12.74 -5.06 9.12
N ARG A 93 11.72 -5.35 9.94
CA ARG A 93 11.69 -6.51 10.82
C ARG A 93 11.78 -7.82 10.05
N TYR A 94 11.03 -7.95 8.95
CA TYR A 94 11.08 -9.12 8.09
C TYR A 94 12.48 -9.36 7.48
N PHE A 95 13.11 -8.32 6.93
CA PHE A 95 14.43 -8.43 6.30
C PHE A 95 15.56 -8.62 7.31
N THR A 96 15.43 -8.06 8.51
CA THR A 96 16.41 -8.20 9.61
C THR A 96 16.23 -9.52 10.38
N GLY A 97 15.05 -10.13 10.28
CA GLY A 97 14.72 -11.43 10.86
C GLY A 97 15.31 -12.62 10.09
N LYS A 98 14.97 -13.84 10.51
CA LYS A 98 15.55 -15.10 9.98
C LYS A 98 14.96 -15.58 8.65
N HIS A 99 14.28 -14.73 7.88
CA HIS A 99 13.65 -15.05 6.59
C HIS A 99 12.71 -16.28 6.62
N THR A 100 12.11 -16.58 7.78
CA THR A 100 11.17 -17.70 7.94
C THR A 100 9.73 -17.25 7.68
N LEU A 101 8.92 -18.07 6.98
CA LEU A 101 7.48 -17.84 6.72
C LEU A 101 6.65 -17.52 8.00
N LYS A 102 7.11 -17.98 9.17
CA LYS A 102 6.54 -17.65 10.48
C LYS A 102 6.73 -16.18 10.91
N ASP A 103 7.66 -15.45 10.32
CA ASP A 103 7.87 -14.01 10.54
C ASP A 103 6.97 -13.17 9.63
N PHE A 104 6.63 -13.70 8.44
CA PHE A 104 5.69 -13.09 7.49
C PHE A 104 4.23 -13.12 7.99
N TYR A 105 3.87 -14.19 8.72
CA TYR A 105 2.60 -14.33 9.44
C TYR A 105 2.75 -14.13 10.95
N GLY A 106 3.94 -13.72 11.39
CA GLY A 106 4.27 -13.57 12.80
C GLY A 106 3.62 -12.30 13.34
N PRO A 107 2.84 -12.38 14.44
CA PRO A 107 2.09 -11.24 14.94
C PRO A 107 3.01 -10.02 15.16
N PHE A 108 2.69 -8.90 14.53
CA PHE A 108 3.21 -7.60 14.95
C PHE A 108 2.33 -7.17 16.12
N LEU A 109 2.88 -7.04 17.33
CA LEU A 109 2.11 -6.68 18.53
C LEU A 109 0.95 -7.64 18.89
N GLY A 110 1.04 -8.92 18.51
CA GLY A 110 -0.02 -9.90 18.80
C GLY A 110 -1.13 -9.98 17.74
N ILE A 111 -1.09 -9.15 16.69
CA ILE A 111 -2.10 -9.16 15.63
C ILE A 111 -1.52 -9.80 14.35
N PRO A 112 -2.10 -10.90 13.84
CA PRO A 112 -1.75 -11.47 12.53
C PRO A 112 -2.35 -10.60 11.42
N LEU A 113 -1.82 -9.38 11.25
CA LEU A 113 -2.19 -8.50 10.15
C LEU A 113 -1.35 -8.85 8.93
N PRO A 114 -1.96 -9.26 7.81
CA PRO A 114 -1.24 -9.42 6.57
C PRO A 114 -0.58 -8.08 6.21
N LEU A 115 0.72 -8.09 5.90
CA LEU A 115 1.49 -6.90 5.47
C LEU A 115 0.76 -6.09 4.38
N ALA A 116 -0.03 -6.76 3.54
CA ALA A 116 -0.82 -6.15 2.47
C ALA A 116 -2.01 -5.30 2.96
N VAL A 117 -2.51 -5.49 4.18
CA VAL A 117 -3.67 -4.73 4.71
C VAL A 117 -3.29 -3.29 5.08
N LEU A 118 -2.05 -3.07 5.55
CA LEU A 118 -1.58 -1.75 5.98
C LEU A 118 -1.53 -0.73 4.83
N PRO A 119 -0.96 -1.04 3.65
CA PRO A 119 -1.02 -0.15 2.50
C PRO A 119 -2.44 0.10 2.02
N VAL A 120 -3.28 -0.93 1.95
CA VAL A 120 -4.69 -0.77 1.52
C VAL A 120 -5.41 0.22 2.44
N ALA A 121 -5.27 0.06 3.75
CA ALA A 121 -5.81 1.02 4.72
C ALA A 121 -5.21 2.42 4.54
N ALA A 122 -3.90 2.53 4.30
CA ALA A 122 -3.24 3.80 4.08
C ALA A 122 -3.77 4.54 2.83
N PHE A 123 -3.92 3.85 1.70
CA PHE A 123 -4.46 4.42 0.45
C PHE A 123 -5.96 4.75 0.56
N LEU A 124 -6.74 3.96 1.29
CA LEU A 124 -8.13 4.29 1.62
C LEU A 124 -8.22 5.59 2.42
N LEU A 125 -7.43 5.71 3.49
CA LEU A 125 -7.37 6.92 4.32
C LEU A 125 -6.87 8.13 3.53
N LEU A 126 -5.91 7.92 2.61
CA LEU A 126 -5.43 8.95 1.70
C LEU A 126 -6.54 9.42 0.73
N GLY A 127 -7.36 8.49 0.23
CA GLY A 127 -8.56 8.77 -0.55
C GLY A 127 -9.60 9.61 0.21
N VAL A 128 -9.80 9.32 1.50
CA VAL A 128 -10.65 10.12 2.41
C VAL A 128 -10.07 11.52 2.61
N TYR A 129 -8.76 11.64 2.82
CA TYR A 129 -8.08 12.92 2.96
C TYR A 129 -8.27 13.80 1.71
N GLY A 130 -7.91 13.28 0.53
CA GLY A 130 -8.06 13.98 -0.75
C GLY A 130 -9.49 14.10 -1.25
N LYS A 131 -10.46 13.48 -0.56
CA LYS A 131 -11.88 13.38 -0.98
C LYS A 131 -12.02 12.89 -2.42
N VAL A 132 -11.16 11.95 -2.81
CA VAL A 132 -11.11 11.37 -4.16
C VAL A 132 -11.78 9.99 -4.12
N GLY A 133 -13.00 9.91 -4.65
CA GLY A 133 -13.77 8.66 -4.70
C GLY A 133 -13.06 7.54 -5.47
N TRP A 134 -12.33 7.90 -6.52
CA TRP A 134 -11.60 6.95 -7.37
C TRP A 134 -10.49 6.21 -6.61
N MET A 135 -9.76 6.89 -5.75
CA MET A 135 -8.72 6.26 -4.92
C MET A 135 -9.31 5.21 -3.99
N MET A 136 -10.49 5.50 -3.40
CA MET A 136 -11.15 4.55 -2.51
C MET A 136 -11.68 3.32 -3.26
N LEU A 137 -12.14 3.50 -4.49
CA LEU A 137 -12.66 2.42 -5.31
C LEU A 137 -11.57 1.48 -5.82
N PHE A 138 -10.38 1.99 -6.16
CA PHE A 138 -9.26 1.16 -6.60
C PHE A 138 -8.47 0.53 -5.46
N ALA A 139 -8.57 1.07 -4.24
CA ALA A 139 -7.86 0.53 -3.08
C ALA A 139 -8.48 -0.78 -2.53
N VAL A 140 -9.71 -1.12 -2.89
CA VAL A 140 -10.44 -2.33 -2.48
C VAL A 140 -10.52 -3.32 -3.63
#